data_AF-A0A7X7GWT3-F1
#
_entry.id   AF-A0A7X7GWT3-F1
#
_cell.length_a   1.000
_cell.length_b   1.000
_cell.length_c   1.000
_cell.angle_alpha   90.00
_cell.angle_beta   90.00
_cell.angle_gamma   90.00
#
_symmetry.space_group_name_H-M   'P 1'
#
loop_
_entity.id
_entity.type
_entity.pdbx_description
1 polymer ?
#
loop_
_entity_poly.entity_id
_entity_poly.type
_entity_poly.pdbx_seq_one_letter_code
_entity_poly.pdbx_strand_id
1 'polypeptide(L)'
;MSDQLPTIPADLKPADGRFGCGPSKVRPEQIAAVSDAATSVMGTSHRQAPVKNVVGRVRDGLSSLFSLPEGYEVVLGNGGTTAFWDAAAFGLVREKSLHLTYGEFSSKFAKVTGAAPFLGEPIVVSSEPGTAPEPVSDPSVDLIGWAHNETSTGVMLPVTRPAGSENALVAIDATSGAGGLPVNIADTDVYYFAPQKCFASDGGIWVAIMSPAALARVEEIKASGRWCPDFLSLPTAVDNSAKNQTYNT
;
A
#
# COMPACT_ATOMS: atom_id res chain seq x y z
N MET A 1 -10.59 -4.67 45.72
CA MET A 1 -11.42 -4.19 44.59
C MET A 1 -11.95 -5.43 43.91
N SER A 2 -13.24 -5.54 43.61
CA SER A 2 -13.76 -6.76 42.99
C SER A 2 -13.24 -6.86 41.56
N ASP A 3 -12.51 -7.92 41.24
CA ASP A 3 -12.01 -8.26 39.89
C ASP A 3 -13.14 -8.64 38.90
N GLN A 4 -14.40 -8.33 39.21
CA GLN A 4 -15.52 -8.55 38.31
C GLN A 4 -15.67 -7.37 37.36
N LEU A 5 -15.30 -7.59 36.10
CA LEU A 5 -15.64 -6.71 35.00
C LEU A 5 -17.18 -6.65 34.82
N PRO A 6 -17.75 -5.48 34.48
CA PRO A 6 -19.17 -5.36 34.21
C PRO A 6 -19.57 -6.24 33.02
N THR A 7 -20.71 -6.93 33.12
CA THR A 7 -21.29 -7.70 32.01
C THR A 7 -22.15 -6.78 31.15
N ILE A 8 -21.78 -6.63 29.87
CA ILE A 8 -22.55 -5.83 28.90
C ILE A 8 -23.86 -6.57 28.57
N PRO A 9 -25.04 -5.94 28.73
CA PRO A 9 -26.33 -6.48 28.30
C PRO A 9 -26.33 -6.96 26.84
N ALA A 10 -27.02 -8.08 26.56
CA ALA A 10 -26.95 -8.72 25.24
C ALA A 10 -27.52 -7.85 24.11
N ASP A 11 -28.55 -7.07 24.41
CA ASP A 11 -29.20 -6.10 23.52
C ASP A 11 -28.34 -4.87 23.23
N LEU A 12 -27.30 -4.62 24.03
CA LEU A 12 -26.32 -3.56 23.81
C LEU A 12 -25.06 -4.04 23.06
N LYS A 13 -24.94 -5.35 22.79
CA LYS A 13 -23.78 -5.89 22.05
C LYS A 13 -23.94 -5.64 20.55
N PRO A 14 -22.83 -5.35 19.83
CA PRO A 14 -22.88 -5.28 18.38
C PRO A 14 -23.15 -6.66 17.79
N ALA A 15 -23.74 -6.69 16.59
CA ALA A 15 -23.93 -7.93 15.85
C ALA A 15 -22.59 -8.64 15.51
N ASP A 16 -21.48 -7.89 15.46
CA ASP A 16 -20.13 -8.40 15.27
C ASP A 16 -19.15 -7.60 16.14
N GLY A 17 -18.34 -8.29 16.94
CA GLY A 17 -17.43 -7.68 17.90
C GLY A 17 -16.02 -7.34 17.36
N ARG A 18 -15.77 -7.55 16.06
CA ARG A 18 -14.44 -7.36 15.47
C ARG A 18 -14.20 -5.89 15.09
N PHE A 19 -13.61 -5.13 16.00
CA PHE A 19 -13.19 -3.73 15.81
C PHE A 19 -11.69 -3.55 15.56
N GLY A 20 -10.99 -4.62 15.17
CA GLY A 20 -9.55 -4.58 14.90
C GLY A 20 -9.20 -3.68 13.70
N CYS A 21 -8.06 -2.98 13.78
CA CYS A 21 -7.57 -2.06 12.74
C CYS A 21 -6.60 -2.72 11.73
N GLY A 22 -6.61 -4.06 11.63
CA GLY A 22 -5.76 -4.85 10.74
C GLY A 22 -5.04 -5.99 11.47
N PRO A 23 -5.41 -7.27 11.25
CA PRO A 23 -6.56 -7.73 10.48
C PRO A 23 -7.90 -7.17 10.99
N SER A 24 -8.89 -7.07 10.10
CA SER A 24 -10.19 -6.47 10.37
C SER A 24 -11.35 -7.43 10.07
N LYS A 25 -12.59 -6.97 10.26
CA LYS A 25 -13.80 -7.78 10.07
C LYS A 25 -13.93 -8.28 8.62
N VAL A 26 -13.86 -9.60 8.42
CA VAL A 26 -14.26 -10.28 7.17
C VAL A 26 -15.72 -10.72 7.26
N ARG A 27 -16.55 -10.37 6.28
CA ARG A 27 -17.98 -10.66 6.31
C ARG A 27 -18.24 -12.15 6.02
N PRO A 28 -19.27 -12.79 6.64
CA PRO A 28 -19.54 -14.21 6.44
C PRO A 28 -19.67 -14.63 4.97
N GLU A 29 -20.32 -13.81 4.14
CA GLU A 29 -20.50 -14.05 2.72
C GLU A 29 -19.19 -13.96 1.91
N GLN A 30 -18.19 -13.22 2.38
CA GLN A 30 -16.86 -13.20 1.75
C GLN A 30 -16.13 -14.52 2.01
N ILE A 31 -16.27 -15.09 3.22
CA ILE A 31 -15.70 -16.41 3.55
C ILE A 31 -16.40 -17.51 2.74
N ALA A 32 -17.72 -17.43 2.60
CA ALA A 32 -18.48 -18.36 1.75
C ALA A 32 -17.95 -18.36 0.31
N ALA A 33 -17.71 -17.19 -0.27
CA ALA A 33 -17.15 -17.07 -1.63
C ALA A 33 -15.76 -17.72 -1.79
N VAL A 34 -14.91 -17.69 -0.74
CA VAL A 34 -13.62 -18.42 -0.75
C VAL A 34 -13.86 -19.92 -0.74
N SER A 35 -14.78 -20.41 0.09
CA SER A 35 -15.16 -21.83 0.14
C SER A 35 -15.71 -22.32 -1.20
N ASP A 36 -16.57 -21.54 -1.85
CA ASP A 36 -17.17 -21.88 -3.15
C ASP A 36 -16.12 -21.95 -4.26
N ALA A 37 -15.09 -21.09 -4.21
CA ALA A 37 -14.01 -21.07 -5.19
C ALA A 37 -12.92 -22.12 -4.93
N ALA A 38 -12.92 -22.79 -3.76
CA ALA A 38 -11.80 -23.57 -3.26
C ALA A 38 -11.33 -24.66 -4.24
N THR A 39 -12.24 -25.41 -4.85
CA THR A 39 -11.90 -26.52 -5.76
C THR A 39 -11.44 -26.07 -7.14
N SER A 40 -11.68 -24.80 -7.51
CA SER A 40 -11.35 -24.25 -8.82
C SER A 40 -10.09 -23.38 -8.83
N VAL A 41 -9.71 -22.84 -7.67
CA VAL A 41 -8.57 -21.92 -7.53
C VAL A 41 -7.48 -22.50 -6.64
N MET A 42 -7.82 -23.02 -5.45
CA MET A 42 -6.83 -23.43 -4.46
C MET A 42 -6.07 -24.67 -4.94
N GLY A 43 -4.75 -24.67 -4.75
CA GLY A 43 -3.87 -25.74 -5.20
C GLY A 43 -3.64 -25.78 -6.73
N THR A 44 -4.21 -24.84 -7.48
CA THR A 44 -3.98 -24.71 -8.93
C THR A 44 -2.84 -23.73 -9.22
N SER A 45 -2.24 -23.83 -10.41
CA SER A 45 -1.10 -22.99 -10.78
C SER A 45 -1.50 -21.52 -10.98
N HIS A 46 -0.75 -20.61 -10.35
CA HIS A 46 -0.90 -19.15 -10.52
C HIS A 46 -0.62 -18.65 -11.95
N ARG A 47 -0.06 -19.51 -12.82
CA ARG A 47 0.19 -19.20 -14.23
C ARG A 47 -0.95 -19.63 -15.15
N GLN A 48 -1.96 -20.31 -14.62
CA GLN A 48 -3.09 -20.85 -15.39
C GLN A 48 -4.33 -19.97 -15.26
N ALA A 49 -5.26 -20.13 -16.20
CA ALA A 49 -6.45 -19.30 -16.32
C ALA A 49 -7.25 -19.11 -15.02
N PRO A 50 -7.49 -20.13 -14.16
CA PRO A 50 -8.30 -19.95 -12.95
C PRO A 50 -7.76 -18.86 -12.01
N VAL A 51 -6.48 -18.94 -11.63
CA VAL A 51 -5.84 -17.93 -10.75
C VAL A 51 -5.64 -16.61 -11.50
N LYS A 52 -5.24 -16.65 -12.77
CA LYS A 52 -5.06 -15.43 -13.57
C LYS A 52 -6.36 -14.62 -13.67
N ASN A 53 -7.50 -15.28 -13.79
CA ASN A 53 -8.80 -14.62 -13.84
C ASN A 53 -9.15 -13.96 -12.48
N VAL A 54 -8.75 -14.56 -11.36
CA VAL A 54 -8.90 -13.94 -10.03
C VAL A 54 -8.05 -12.69 -9.92
N VAL A 55 -6.77 -12.76 -10.29
CA VAL A 55 -5.86 -11.59 -10.28
C VAL A 55 -6.38 -10.49 -11.22
N GLY A 56 -6.82 -10.85 -12.42
CA GLY A 56 -7.45 -9.92 -13.36
C GLY A 56 -8.66 -9.21 -12.76
N ARG A 57 -9.57 -9.95 -12.13
CA ARG A 57 -10.73 -9.37 -11.43
C ARG A 57 -10.34 -8.42 -10.30
N VAL A 58 -9.26 -8.70 -9.57
CA VAL A 58 -8.74 -7.78 -8.55
C VAL A 58 -8.23 -6.50 -9.21
N ARG A 59 -7.40 -6.61 -10.26
CA ARG A 59 -6.86 -5.45 -10.97
C ARG A 59 -7.95 -4.60 -11.61
N ASP A 60 -8.91 -5.21 -12.32
CA ASP A 60 -10.01 -4.51 -12.97
C ASP A 60 -10.96 -3.86 -11.95
N GLY A 61 -11.24 -4.58 -10.85
CA GLY A 61 -12.08 -4.10 -9.76
C GLY A 61 -11.46 -2.90 -9.05
N LEU A 62 -10.16 -2.95 -8.75
CA LEU A 62 -9.44 -1.82 -8.17
C LEU A 62 -9.31 -0.66 -9.15
N SER A 63 -9.12 -0.95 -10.44
CA SER A 63 -9.06 0.07 -11.48
C SER A 63 -10.36 0.87 -11.56
N SER A 64 -11.49 0.17 -11.48
CA SER A 64 -12.82 0.76 -11.47
C SER A 64 -13.12 1.48 -10.15
N LEU A 65 -12.82 0.85 -9.01
CA LEU A 65 -13.08 1.41 -7.68
C LEU A 65 -12.39 2.76 -7.47
N PHE A 66 -11.15 2.87 -7.94
CA PHE A 66 -10.34 4.08 -7.78
C PHE A 66 -10.39 5.01 -9.00
N SER A 67 -11.20 4.70 -10.02
CA SER A 67 -11.35 5.51 -11.24
C SER A 67 -9.98 5.87 -11.85
N LEU A 68 -9.15 4.84 -12.09
CA LEU A 68 -7.76 5.07 -12.49
C LEU A 68 -7.67 5.90 -13.77
N PRO A 69 -6.82 6.96 -13.78
CA PRO A 69 -6.50 7.68 -15.00
C PRO A 69 -5.81 6.78 -16.03
N GLU A 70 -5.81 7.20 -17.29
CA GLU A 70 -5.11 6.49 -18.36
C GLU A 70 -3.62 6.28 -18.01
N GLY A 71 -3.14 5.06 -18.29
CA GLY A 71 -1.74 4.67 -18.06
C GLY A 71 -1.38 4.33 -16.61
N TYR A 72 -2.30 4.47 -15.64
CA TYR A 72 -2.09 3.92 -14.31
C TYR A 72 -2.26 2.39 -14.32
N GLU A 73 -1.42 1.71 -13.54
CA GLU A 73 -1.48 0.26 -13.42
C GLU A 73 -1.64 -0.20 -11.96
N VAL A 74 -2.44 -1.24 -11.76
CA VAL A 74 -2.50 -1.99 -10.50
C VAL A 74 -1.39 -3.05 -10.51
N VAL A 75 -0.43 -2.89 -9.61
CA VAL A 75 0.72 -3.77 -9.39
C VAL A 75 0.58 -4.46 -8.04
N LEU A 76 0.93 -5.74 -7.94
CA LEU A 76 0.83 -6.50 -6.69
C LEU A 76 1.99 -7.49 -6.49
N GLY A 77 2.27 -7.81 -5.23
CA GLY A 77 3.26 -8.79 -4.81
C GLY A 77 3.05 -9.25 -3.37
N ASN A 78 3.83 -10.24 -2.93
CA ASN A 78 3.73 -10.78 -1.57
C ASN A 78 4.53 -9.94 -0.57
N GLY A 79 4.20 -10.12 0.72
CA GLY A 79 4.92 -9.56 1.87
C GLY A 79 4.17 -8.45 2.63
N GLY A 80 3.07 -7.93 2.08
CA GLY A 80 2.35 -6.80 2.68
C GLY A 80 3.12 -5.48 2.57
N THR A 81 2.54 -4.40 3.10
CA THR A 81 3.11 -3.04 2.91
C THR A 81 4.48 -2.86 3.54
N THR A 82 4.84 -3.65 4.56
CA THR A 82 6.21 -3.67 5.08
C THR A 82 7.23 -4.06 4.01
N ALA A 83 6.98 -5.14 3.26
CA ALA A 83 7.85 -5.53 2.15
C ALA A 83 7.81 -4.50 1.00
N PHE A 84 6.67 -3.83 0.81
CA PHE A 84 6.58 -2.77 -0.19
C PHE A 84 7.45 -1.55 0.15
N TRP A 85 7.64 -1.19 1.43
CA TRP A 85 8.56 -0.11 1.80
C TRP A 85 9.99 -0.40 1.33
N ASP A 86 10.46 -1.64 1.51
CA ASP A 86 11.78 -2.06 1.03
C ASP A 86 11.83 -2.08 -0.51
N ALA A 87 10.79 -2.63 -1.17
CA ALA A 87 10.70 -2.62 -2.63
C ALA A 87 10.70 -1.19 -3.21
N ALA A 88 10.03 -0.25 -2.56
CA ALA A 88 10.02 1.16 -2.94
C ALA A 88 11.38 1.84 -2.72
N ALA A 89 12.09 1.53 -1.63
CA ALA A 89 13.44 2.04 -1.42
C ALA A 89 14.39 1.57 -2.52
N PHE A 90 14.33 0.30 -2.91
CA PHE A 90 15.13 -0.22 -4.02
C PHE A 90 14.72 0.33 -5.39
N GLY A 91 13.42 0.36 -5.68
CA GLY A 91 12.89 0.50 -7.03
C GLY A 91 12.14 1.78 -7.36
N LEU A 92 12.00 2.73 -6.44
CA LEU A 92 11.32 4.02 -6.68
C LEU A 92 12.13 5.25 -6.25
N VAL A 93 12.85 5.18 -5.13
CA VAL A 93 13.73 6.28 -4.70
C VAL A 93 15.00 6.23 -5.54
N ARG A 94 15.22 7.26 -6.35
CA ARG A 94 16.42 7.38 -7.18
C ARG A 94 17.61 7.79 -6.34
N GLU A 95 17.51 8.87 -5.59
CA GLU A 95 18.60 9.42 -4.78
C GLU A 95 18.16 9.73 -3.36
N LYS A 96 17.07 10.49 -3.17
CA LYS A 96 16.68 11.03 -1.86
C LYS A 96 15.18 11.19 -1.76
N SER A 97 14.63 10.87 -0.58
CA SER A 97 13.21 11.02 -0.30
C SER A 97 12.92 12.07 0.78
N LEU A 98 11.69 12.59 0.77
CA LEU A 98 11.08 13.34 1.86
C LEU A 98 9.97 12.50 2.49
N HIS A 99 9.89 12.45 3.81
CA HIS A 99 8.83 11.75 4.53
C HIS A 99 8.14 12.66 5.54
N LEU A 100 6.80 12.65 5.52
CA LEU A 100 6.01 13.21 6.61
C LEU A 100 5.79 12.11 7.65
N THR A 101 6.12 12.37 8.92
CA THR A 101 6.03 11.37 10.00
C THR A 101 5.19 11.87 11.17
N TYR A 102 4.18 11.10 11.55
CA TYR A 102 3.19 11.49 12.56
C TYR A 102 2.58 10.27 13.28
N GLY A 103 3.28 9.13 13.22
CA GLY A 103 2.94 7.92 13.93
C GLY A 103 3.84 6.73 13.57
N GLU A 104 3.36 5.54 13.91
CA GLU A 104 4.13 4.30 13.82
C GLU A 104 4.42 3.91 12.36
N PHE A 105 3.45 4.05 11.45
CA PHE A 105 3.60 3.55 10.07
C PHE A 105 4.35 4.53 9.18
N SER A 106 4.02 5.82 9.25
CA SER A 106 4.73 6.87 8.50
C SER A 106 6.23 6.93 8.85
N SER A 107 6.58 6.77 10.14
CA SER A 107 7.98 6.76 10.57
C SER A 107 8.77 5.53 10.11
N LYS A 108 8.12 4.39 9.86
CA LYS A 108 8.79 3.17 9.38
C LYS A 108 9.32 3.32 7.96
N PHE A 109 8.55 3.92 7.05
CA PHE A 109 9.03 4.12 5.69
C PHE A 109 10.24 5.07 5.64
N ALA A 110 10.22 6.14 6.45
CA ALA A 110 11.37 7.03 6.60
C ALA A 110 12.63 6.31 7.13
N LYS A 111 12.46 5.36 8.06
CA LYS A 111 13.57 4.54 8.58
C LYS A 111 14.11 3.59 7.51
N VAL A 112 13.25 2.99 6.69
CA VAL A 112 13.67 2.09 5.60
C VAL A 112 14.53 2.84 4.59
N THR A 113 14.10 4.02 4.13
CA THR A 113 14.88 4.82 3.17
C THR A 113 16.17 5.37 3.78
N GLY A 114 16.13 5.82 5.05
CA GLY A 114 17.34 6.28 5.75
C GLY A 114 18.37 5.20 6.09
N ALA A 115 17.95 3.93 6.19
CA ALA A 115 18.84 2.80 6.41
C ALA A 115 19.39 2.19 5.11
N ALA A 116 18.82 2.54 3.96
CA ALA A 116 19.24 2.00 2.67
C ALA A 116 20.62 2.58 2.27
N PRO A 117 21.68 1.76 2.16
CA PRO A 117 23.06 2.25 2.02
C PRO A 117 23.38 2.87 0.64
N PHE A 118 22.43 2.83 -0.29
CA PHE A 118 22.54 3.35 -1.65
C PHE A 118 21.69 4.60 -1.89
N LEU A 119 20.99 5.08 -0.85
CA LEU A 119 20.19 6.31 -0.89
C LEU A 119 20.85 7.40 -0.03
N GLY A 120 20.57 8.65 -0.36
CA GLY A 120 20.88 9.79 0.49
C GLY A 120 19.99 9.85 1.73
N GLU A 121 20.45 10.54 2.76
CA GLU A 121 19.69 10.74 4.01
C GLU A 121 18.34 11.41 3.70
N PRO A 122 17.20 10.82 4.11
CA PRO A 122 15.89 11.38 3.80
C PRO A 122 15.64 12.67 4.58
N ILE A 123 14.88 13.58 3.98
CA ILE A 123 14.29 14.70 4.72
C ILE A 123 13.09 14.18 5.50
N VAL A 124 13.03 14.48 6.79
CA VAL A 124 11.91 14.07 7.65
C VAL A 124 11.23 15.31 8.22
N VAL A 125 9.94 15.45 7.92
CA VAL A 125 9.08 16.49 8.50
C VAL A 125 8.14 15.80 9.49
N SER A 126 8.26 16.13 10.78
CA SER A 126 7.55 15.41 11.85
C SER A 126 6.51 16.27 12.55
N SER A 127 5.49 15.62 13.10
CA SER A 127 4.59 16.19 14.10
C SER A 127 4.31 15.20 15.23
N GLU A 128 3.80 15.69 16.34
CA GLU A 128 3.39 14.84 17.46
C GLU A 128 2.23 13.90 17.08
N PRO A 129 2.13 12.71 17.70
CA PRO A 129 0.99 11.80 17.50
C PRO A 129 -0.35 12.49 17.76
N GLY A 130 -1.30 12.34 16.82
CA GLY A 130 -2.63 12.98 16.90
C GLY A 130 -2.77 14.27 16.08
N THR A 131 -1.69 14.74 15.47
CA THR A 131 -1.69 15.78 14.41
C THR A 131 -0.87 15.29 13.21
N ALA A 132 -0.80 16.07 12.12
CA ALA A 132 0.05 15.81 10.96
C ALA A 132 0.72 17.10 10.46
N PRO A 133 1.90 17.01 9.83
CA PRO A 133 2.45 18.12 9.05
C PRO A 133 1.63 18.38 7.79
N GLU A 134 1.79 19.57 7.22
CA GLU A 134 1.28 19.86 5.88
C GLU A 134 2.11 19.14 4.80
N PRO A 135 1.49 18.65 3.72
CA PRO A 135 2.22 18.14 2.56
C PRO A 135 3.11 19.23 1.93
N VAL A 136 4.42 18.96 1.88
CA VAL A 136 5.44 19.87 1.35
C VAL A 136 6.38 19.12 0.40
N SER A 137 7.08 19.89 -0.45
CA SER A 137 8.13 19.40 -1.34
C SER A 137 9.48 20.02 -0.98
N ASP A 138 10.56 19.40 -1.45
CA ASP A 138 11.91 19.93 -1.41
C ASP A 138 12.58 19.68 -2.78
N PRO A 139 13.30 20.65 -3.36
CA PRO A 139 13.89 20.48 -4.70
C PRO A 139 15.01 19.43 -4.75
N SER A 140 15.53 18.98 -3.61
CA SER A 140 16.58 17.95 -3.51
C SER A 140 16.05 16.51 -3.45
N VAL A 141 14.73 16.29 -3.44
CA VAL A 141 14.14 14.94 -3.34
C VAL A 141 13.46 14.51 -4.63
N ASP A 142 13.45 13.21 -4.88
CA ASP A 142 12.81 12.58 -6.04
C ASP A 142 11.64 11.65 -5.66
N LEU A 143 11.32 11.57 -4.37
CA LEU A 143 10.14 10.92 -3.81
C LEU A 143 9.67 11.65 -2.55
N ILE A 144 8.36 11.87 -2.43
CA ILE A 144 7.69 12.42 -1.24
C ILE A 144 6.70 11.37 -0.72
N GLY A 145 6.82 10.99 0.55
CA GLY A 145 6.05 9.90 1.15
C GLY A 145 5.30 10.27 2.43
N TRP A 146 4.03 9.87 2.53
CA TRP A 146 3.27 9.98 3.78
C TRP A 146 2.14 8.95 3.86
N ALA A 147 1.47 8.85 5.01
CA ALA A 147 0.34 7.94 5.21
C ALA A 147 -1.02 8.65 5.01
N HIS A 148 -1.85 8.17 4.09
CA HIS A 148 -3.22 8.69 3.92
C HIS A 148 -4.02 8.57 5.23
N ASN A 149 -3.83 7.46 5.95
CA ASN A 149 -4.34 7.26 7.29
C ASN A 149 -3.26 6.63 8.18
N GLU A 150 -2.80 7.36 9.19
CA GLU A 150 -1.88 6.85 10.21
C GLU A 150 -2.66 5.99 11.21
N THR A 151 -2.57 4.66 11.07
CA THR A 151 -3.43 3.75 11.83
C THR A 151 -3.19 3.83 13.34
N SER A 152 -1.97 4.13 13.78
CA SER A 152 -1.64 4.16 15.20
C SER A 152 -2.22 5.36 15.94
N THR A 153 -2.51 6.45 15.22
CA THR A 153 -2.97 7.72 15.82
C THR A 153 -4.39 8.10 15.38
N GLY A 154 -4.92 7.48 14.32
CA GLY A 154 -6.21 7.84 13.74
C GLY A 154 -6.18 9.15 12.95
N VAL A 155 -4.99 9.67 12.63
CA VAL A 155 -4.84 10.90 11.84
C VAL A 155 -4.97 10.57 10.35
N MET A 156 -5.80 11.33 9.65
CA MET A 156 -6.03 11.23 8.21
C MET A 156 -5.50 12.50 7.56
N LEU A 157 -4.61 12.35 6.58
CA LEU A 157 -4.02 13.48 5.86
C LEU A 157 -4.50 13.44 4.40
N PRO A 158 -5.18 14.49 3.90
CA PRO A 158 -5.65 14.54 2.52
C PRO A 158 -4.53 14.27 1.52
N VAL A 159 -4.85 13.51 0.48
CA VAL A 159 -3.91 13.23 -0.60
C VAL A 159 -3.99 14.35 -1.63
N THR A 160 -3.02 15.24 -1.60
CA THR A 160 -2.88 16.35 -2.56
C THR A 160 -1.42 16.45 -3.00
N ARG A 161 -1.20 16.77 -4.28
CA ARG A 161 0.16 16.94 -4.82
C ARG A 161 0.73 18.29 -4.32
N PRO A 162 1.84 18.31 -3.55
CA PRO A 162 2.43 19.55 -3.09
C PRO A 162 2.96 20.39 -4.26
N ALA A 163 2.88 21.71 -4.17
CA ALA A 163 3.53 22.59 -5.14
C ALA A 163 5.06 22.38 -5.11
N GLY A 164 5.72 22.48 -6.26
CA GLY A 164 7.18 22.28 -6.35
C GLY A 164 7.62 20.81 -6.29
N SER A 165 6.70 19.85 -6.50
CA SER A 165 6.97 18.40 -6.50
C SER A 165 7.19 17.83 -7.89
N GLU A 166 7.45 18.66 -8.91
CA GLU A 166 7.52 18.23 -10.32
C GLU A 166 8.63 17.21 -10.58
N ASN A 167 9.67 17.18 -9.74
CA ASN A 167 10.78 16.23 -9.82
C ASN A 167 10.62 15.00 -8.92
N ALA A 168 9.55 14.92 -8.13
CA ALA A 168 9.35 13.91 -7.10
C ALA A 168 8.08 13.08 -7.32
N LEU A 169 8.19 11.77 -7.11
CA LEU A 169 7.02 10.91 -7.05
C LEU A 169 6.26 11.11 -5.74
N VAL A 170 4.94 11.21 -5.80
CA VAL A 170 4.07 11.23 -4.61
C VAL A 170 3.68 9.79 -4.23
N ALA A 171 4.25 9.26 -3.14
CA ALA A 171 4.07 7.89 -2.67
C ALA A 171 3.26 7.82 -1.36
N ILE A 172 2.06 7.25 -1.42
CA ILE A 172 1.08 7.30 -0.34
C ILE A 172 0.89 5.92 0.29
N ASP A 173 1.22 5.82 1.58
CA ASP A 173 0.82 4.67 2.40
C ASP A 173 -0.68 4.76 2.69
N ALA A 174 -1.44 4.01 1.91
CA ALA A 174 -2.87 3.91 2.01
C ALA A 174 -3.33 2.63 2.71
N THR A 175 -2.44 1.92 3.45
CA THR A 175 -2.75 0.61 4.05
C THR A 175 -4.09 0.60 4.78
N SER A 176 -4.40 1.64 5.55
CA SER A 176 -5.68 1.82 6.27
C SER A 176 -6.67 2.79 5.64
N GLY A 177 -6.28 3.51 4.58
CA GLY A 177 -7.14 4.51 3.95
C GLY A 177 -7.79 4.02 2.66
N ALA A 178 -7.12 3.17 1.89
CA ALA A 178 -7.58 2.70 0.59
C ALA A 178 -8.94 1.98 0.68
N GLY A 179 -9.95 2.50 -0.01
CA GLY A 179 -11.32 1.97 0.03
C GLY A 179 -12.19 2.47 1.19
N GLY A 180 -11.60 3.18 2.17
CA GLY A 180 -12.31 3.79 3.30
C GLY A 180 -12.31 5.32 3.29
N LEU A 181 -11.38 5.95 2.57
CA LEU A 181 -11.20 7.41 2.49
C LEU A 181 -11.21 7.90 1.04
N PRO A 182 -11.67 9.13 0.79
CA PRO A 182 -11.66 9.72 -0.54
C PRO A 182 -10.24 9.96 -1.03
N VAL A 183 -9.99 9.73 -2.32
CA VAL A 183 -8.71 10.02 -2.96
C VAL A 183 -8.96 10.38 -4.42
N ASN A 184 -8.22 11.37 -4.91
CA ASN A 184 -8.04 11.59 -6.35
C ASN A 184 -6.72 10.95 -6.76
N ILE A 185 -6.76 9.83 -7.48
CA ILE A 185 -5.55 9.06 -7.82
C ILE A 185 -4.55 9.87 -8.66
N ALA A 186 -5.03 10.84 -9.45
CA ALA A 186 -4.15 11.70 -10.25
C ALA A 186 -3.19 12.56 -9.39
N ASP A 187 -3.50 12.75 -8.10
CA ASP A 187 -2.61 13.44 -7.14
C ASP A 187 -1.50 12.53 -6.60
N THR A 188 -1.45 11.27 -7.03
CA THR A 188 -0.47 10.27 -6.59
C THR A 188 0.32 9.70 -7.75
N ASP A 189 1.56 9.30 -7.47
CA ASP A 189 2.33 8.46 -8.37
C ASP A 189 2.35 7.00 -7.93
N VAL A 190 2.30 6.77 -6.61
CA VAL A 190 2.23 5.43 -6.02
C VAL A 190 1.24 5.44 -4.87
N TYR A 191 0.08 4.81 -5.01
CA TYR A 191 -0.91 4.66 -3.93
C TYR A 191 -0.97 3.20 -3.51
N TYR A 192 -0.35 2.87 -2.36
CA TYR A 192 -0.09 1.48 -1.97
C TYR A 192 -0.77 1.08 -0.67
N PHE A 193 -1.21 -0.17 -0.58
CA PHE A 193 -1.96 -0.70 0.55
C PHE A 193 -1.84 -2.23 0.64
N ALA A 194 -2.44 -2.80 1.68
CA ALA A 194 -2.59 -4.24 1.86
C ALA A 194 -4.05 -4.55 2.25
N PRO A 195 -4.58 -5.76 1.95
CA PRO A 195 -6.02 -5.95 1.91
C PRO A 195 -6.65 -6.29 3.27
N GLN A 196 -5.87 -6.42 4.34
CA GLN A 196 -6.35 -6.78 5.69
C GLN A 196 -7.04 -5.68 6.49
N LYS A 197 -7.22 -4.49 5.90
CA LYS A 197 -7.96 -3.38 6.49
C LYS A 197 -9.28 -3.16 5.74
N CYS A 198 -9.48 -2.04 5.05
CA CYS A 198 -10.76 -1.71 4.40
C CYS A 198 -11.27 -2.78 3.41
N PHE A 199 -10.37 -3.54 2.79
CA PHE A 199 -10.73 -4.59 1.83
C PHE A 199 -11.16 -5.92 2.48
N ALA A 200 -11.12 -6.02 3.82
CA ALA A 200 -11.65 -7.15 4.58
C ALA A 200 -11.12 -8.52 4.09
N SER A 201 -9.80 -8.61 3.89
CA SER A 201 -9.10 -9.85 3.52
C SER A 201 -7.95 -10.17 4.49
N ASP A 202 -7.03 -11.04 4.08
CA ASP A 202 -5.85 -11.41 4.86
C ASP A 202 -4.62 -10.53 4.52
N GLY A 203 -3.66 -10.51 5.43
CA GLY A 203 -2.37 -9.85 5.17
C GLY A 203 -1.48 -10.68 4.23
N GLY A 204 -0.32 -10.14 3.89
CA GLY A 204 0.70 -10.87 3.13
C GLY A 204 0.74 -10.57 1.63
N ILE A 205 -0.14 -9.70 1.14
CA ILE A 205 -0.08 -9.11 -0.21
C ILE A 205 0.01 -7.59 -0.06
N TRP A 206 0.86 -6.95 -0.86
CA TRP A 206 0.78 -5.52 -1.11
C TRP A 206 0.19 -5.29 -2.50
N VAL A 207 -0.50 -4.17 -2.64
CA VAL A 207 -1.00 -3.63 -3.90
C VAL A 207 -0.50 -2.20 -4.01
N ALA A 208 -0.04 -1.80 -5.18
CA ALA A 208 0.34 -0.44 -5.50
C ALA A 208 -0.31 -0.02 -6.82
N ILE A 209 -1.07 1.06 -6.79
CA ILE A 209 -1.52 1.77 -7.98
C ILE A 209 -0.39 2.70 -8.40
N MET A 210 0.14 2.51 -9.60
CA MET A 210 1.33 3.20 -10.08
C MET A 210 1.01 4.06 -11.31
N SER A 211 1.40 5.33 -11.29
CA SER A 211 1.27 6.26 -12.42
C SER A 211 2.26 5.92 -13.55
N PRO A 212 2.06 6.47 -14.76
CA PRO A 212 3.07 6.38 -15.82
C PRO A 212 4.46 6.86 -15.38
N ALA A 213 4.54 7.89 -14.53
CA ALA A 213 5.81 8.41 -14.00
C ALA A 213 6.48 7.42 -13.03
N ALA A 214 5.70 6.75 -12.17
CA ALA A 214 6.22 5.70 -11.30
C ALA A 214 6.70 4.48 -12.09
N LEU A 215 5.96 4.06 -13.11
CA LEU A 215 6.37 2.95 -13.99
C LEU A 215 7.66 3.28 -14.76
N ALA A 216 7.78 4.51 -15.27
CA ALA A 216 9.02 4.99 -15.90
C ALA A 216 10.20 5.01 -14.91
N ARG A 217 9.97 5.40 -13.66
CA ARG A 217 10.99 5.37 -12.59
C ARG A 217 11.46 3.94 -12.28
N VAL A 218 10.55 2.97 -12.26
CA VAL A 218 10.90 1.55 -12.06
C VAL A 218 11.88 1.08 -13.15
N GLU A 219 11.60 1.41 -14.42
CA GLU A 219 12.50 1.07 -15.53
C GLU A 219 13.81 1.89 -15.52
N GLU A 220 13.77 3.16 -15.15
CA GLU A 220 14.96 4.02 -14.95
C GLU A 220 15.93 3.37 -13.94
N ILE A 221 15.43 2.97 -12.77
CA ILE A 221 16.25 2.38 -11.71
C ILE A 221 16.78 1.01 -12.14
N LYS A 222 15.97 0.17 -12.78
CA LYS A 222 16.41 -1.11 -13.34
C LYS A 222 17.55 -0.92 -14.35
N ALA A 223 17.42 0.05 -15.26
CA ALA A 223 18.44 0.36 -16.27
C ALA A 223 19.75 0.89 -15.67
N SER A 224 19.70 1.50 -14.48
CA SER A 224 20.91 1.93 -13.76
C SER A 224 21.81 0.78 -13.29
N GLY A 225 21.30 -0.46 -13.30
CA GLY A 225 22.03 -1.64 -12.80
C GLY A 225 22.06 -1.75 -11.28
N ARG A 226 21.21 -0.99 -10.55
CA ARG A 226 21.07 -1.12 -9.11
C ARG A 226 20.65 -2.54 -8.75
N TRP A 227 21.45 -3.21 -7.92
CA TRP A 227 21.10 -4.52 -7.40
C TRP A 227 19.86 -4.43 -6.49
N CYS A 228 18.95 -5.40 -6.65
CA CYS A 228 17.75 -5.57 -5.82
C CYS A 228 17.55 -7.07 -5.58
N PRO A 229 17.19 -7.51 -4.36
CA PRO A 229 16.75 -8.89 -4.15
C PRO A 229 15.55 -9.19 -5.04
N ASP A 230 15.55 -10.34 -5.73
CA ASP A 230 14.47 -10.70 -6.65
C ASP A 230 13.10 -10.51 -5.98
N PHE A 231 12.91 -11.01 -4.76
CA PHE A 231 11.65 -10.93 -4.01
C PHE A 231 11.06 -9.50 -3.91
N LEU A 232 11.89 -8.46 -3.97
CA LEU A 232 11.53 -7.04 -3.90
C LEU A 232 11.53 -6.34 -5.28
N SER A 233 11.74 -7.07 -6.38
CA SER A 233 11.85 -6.53 -7.73
C SER A 233 10.53 -5.96 -8.23
N LEU A 234 10.42 -4.62 -8.22
CA LEU A 234 9.30 -3.91 -8.84
C LEU A 234 9.17 -4.15 -10.35
N PRO A 235 10.26 -4.19 -11.16
CA PRO A 235 10.13 -4.54 -12.58
C PRO A 235 9.45 -5.90 -12.79
N THR A 236 9.83 -6.90 -11.98
CA THR A 236 9.22 -8.23 -12.07
C THR A 236 7.77 -8.21 -11.60
N ALA A 237 7.43 -7.44 -10.56
CA ALA A 237 6.06 -7.28 -10.08
C ALA A 237 5.16 -6.60 -11.13
N VAL A 238 5.65 -5.56 -11.80
CA VAL A 238 4.96 -4.88 -12.92
C VAL A 238 4.70 -5.87 -14.05
N ASP A 239 5.75 -6.56 -14.53
CA ASP A 239 5.66 -7.52 -15.63
C ASP A 239 4.67 -8.67 -15.38
N ASN A 240 4.60 -9.17 -14.14
CA ASN A 240 3.66 -10.23 -13.77
C ASN A 240 2.24 -9.69 -13.61
N SER A 241 2.09 -8.51 -13.00
CA SER A 241 0.78 -7.88 -12.82
C SER A 241 0.10 -7.61 -14.17
N ALA A 242 0.85 -7.10 -15.15
CA ALA A 242 0.37 -6.89 -16.53
C ALA A 242 -0.16 -8.17 -17.20
N LYS A 243 0.36 -9.35 -16.79
CA LYS A 243 -0.06 -10.67 -17.28
C LYS A 243 -1.17 -11.30 -16.42
N ASN A 244 -1.70 -10.59 -15.42
CA ASN A 244 -2.59 -11.11 -14.38
C ASN A 244 -1.97 -12.29 -13.62
N GLN A 245 -0.67 -12.24 -13.32
CA GLN A 245 0.04 -13.28 -12.58
C GLN A 245 0.51 -12.73 -11.23
N THR A 246 0.58 -13.59 -10.22
CA THR A 246 1.32 -13.29 -9.00
C THR A 246 2.81 -13.38 -9.27
N TYR A 247 3.58 -12.50 -8.65
CA TYR A 247 5.03 -12.52 -8.78
C TYR A 247 5.68 -13.59 -7.89
N ASN A 248 5.59 -13.42 -6.57
CA ASN A 248 6.27 -14.29 -5.60
C ASN A 248 5.53 -15.63 -5.46
N THR A 249 6.27 -16.72 -5.30
CA THR A 249 5.76 -18.08 -5.07
C THR A 249 6.35 -18.69 -3.82
#